data_AF-A0A973UI87-F1
#
_entry.id   AF-A0A973UI87-F1
#
_cell.length_a   1.000
_cell.length_b   1.000
_cell.length_c   1.000
_cell.angle_alpha   90.00
_cell.angle_beta   90.00
_cell.angle_gamma   90.00
#
_symmetry.space_group_name_H-M   'P 1'
#
loop_
_entity.id
_entity.type
_entity.pdbx_description
1 polymer ?
#
loop_
_entity_poly.entity_id
_entity_poly.type
_entity_poly.pdbx_seq_one_letter_code
_entity_poly.pdbx_strand_id
1 'polypeptide(L)'
;VAAAAHAAAVGAGALARPPQAGRHLYVDLGPLRAGLSAHDVGDAQDLEEFLAARLGMPAPGGHRFGDDLGALRVRLSTGALLEGTDEERAECIGSPSPLELPQVQRALIHLKSVFDDLRDDAQRWEPPR
;
A
#
# COMPACT_ATOMS: atom_id res chain seq x y z
N VAL A 1 -12.10 4.89 3.82
CA VAL A 1 -10.96 4.59 2.92
C VAL A 1 -9.74 4.04 3.66
N ALA A 2 -9.19 4.75 4.66
CA ALA A 2 -8.00 4.29 5.40
C ALA A 2 -8.12 2.85 5.95
N ALA A 3 -9.24 2.50 6.59
CA ALA A 3 -9.48 1.15 7.10
C ALA A 3 -9.52 0.09 6.00
N ALA A 4 -10.05 0.41 4.81
CA ALA A 4 -10.08 -0.50 3.67
C ALA A 4 -8.67 -0.73 3.09
N ALA A 5 -7.87 0.33 2.98
CA ALA A 5 -6.46 0.23 2.58
C ALA A 5 -5.64 -0.59 3.59
N HIS A 6 -5.85 -0.38 4.88
CA HIS A 6 -5.25 -1.19 5.96
C HIS A 6 -5.64 -2.67 5.83
N ALA A 7 -6.92 -2.97 5.64
CA ALA A 7 -7.40 -4.34 5.47
C ALA A 7 -6.80 -5.02 4.22
N ALA A 8 -6.64 -4.30 3.11
CA ALA A 8 -5.99 -4.82 1.91
C ALA A 8 -4.53 -5.20 2.18
N ALA A 9 -3.75 -4.31 2.81
CA ALA A 9 -2.34 -4.56 3.12
C ALA A 9 -2.18 -5.73 4.11
N VAL A 10 -2.95 -5.74 5.21
CA VAL A 10 -2.87 -6.79 6.23
C VAL A 10 -3.39 -8.13 5.70
N GLY A 11 -4.42 -8.12 4.85
CA GLY A 11 -4.95 -9.33 4.20
C GLY A 11 -3.95 -9.98 3.23
N ALA A 12 -2.98 -9.22 2.74
CA ALA A 12 -1.85 -9.76 1.96
C ALA A 12 -0.68 -10.27 2.82
N GLY A 13 -0.74 -10.10 4.15
CA GLY A 13 0.33 -10.53 5.07
C GLY A 13 1.32 -9.43 5.46
N ALA A 14 1.11 -8.19 5.02
CA ALA A 14 1.87 -7.05 5.54
C ALA A 14 1.42 -6.69 6.97
N LEU A 15 2.25 -5.94 7.70
CA LEU A 15 1.92 -5.45 9.04
C LEU A 15 1.63 -3.95 9.00
N ALA A 16 0.52 -3.54 9.60
CA ALA A 16 0.21 -2.12 9.77
C ALA A 16 -0.66 -1.94 11.01
N ARG A 17 -0.44 -0.83 11.74
CA ARG A 17 -1.34 -0.46 12.84
C ARG A 17 -2.67 -0.01 12.27
N PRO A 18 -3.83 -0.38 12.89
CA PRO A 18 -5.12 0.12 12.46
C PRO A 18 -5.15 1.66 12.46
N PRO A 19 -5.59 2.31 11.37
CA PRO A 19 -5.58 3.76 11.28
C PRO A 19 -6.56 4.37 12.29
N GLN A 20 -6.06 5.26 13.15
CA GLN A 20 -6.87 5.96 14.16
C GLN A 20 -7.17 7.41 13.75
N ALA A 21 -6.26 8.04 13.02
CA ALA A 21 -6.38 9.43 12.56
C ALA A 21 -5.43 9.68 11.38
N GLY A 22 -5.61 10.84 10.73
CA GLY A 22 -4.74 11.30 9.64
C GLY A 22 -5.03 10.65 8.30
N ARG A 23 -4.10 10.85 7.36
CA ARG A 23 -4.23 10.49 5.93
C ARG A 23 -3.14 9.55 5.45
N HIS A 24 -2.50 8.82 6.36
CA HIS A 24 -1.38 7.96 6.03
C HIS A 24 -1.52 6.59 6.69
N LEU A 25 -1.08 5.57 5.97
CA LEU A 25 -0.88 4.22 6.47
C LEU A 25 0.62 3.91 6.46
N TYR A 26 1.15 3.45 7.58
CA TYR A 26 2.52 2.96 7.66
C TYR A 26 2.50 1.44 7.58
N VAL A 27 3.07 0.89 6.51
CA VAL A 27 2.99 -0.53 6.16
C VAL A 27 4.40 -1.13 6.20
N ASP A 28 4.55 -2.24 6.92
CA ASP A 28 5.75 -3.06 6.95
C ASP A 28 5.52 -4.30 6.07
N LEU A 29 6.28 -4.36 4.97
CA LEU A 29 6.30 -5.45 4.00
C LEU A 29 7.44 -6.43 4.28
N GLY A 30 8.11 -6.35 5.44
CA GLY A 30 9.12 -7.31 5.88
C GLY A 30 8.68 -8.77 5.77
N PRO A 31 7.43 -9.15 6.12
CA PRO A 31 6.93 -10.52 5.93
C PRO A 31 6.88 -10.97 4.46
N LEU A 32 6.83 -10.03 3.51
CA LEU A 32 6.75 -10.31 2.07
C LEU A 32 8.12 -10.24 1.39
N ARG A 33 9.22 -10.21 2.17
CA ARG A 33 10.59 -10.05 1.66
C ARG A 33 10.94 -11.06 0.56
N ALA A 34 10.56 -12.34 0.72
CA ALA A 34 10.89 -13.37 -0.27
C ALA A 34 10.31 -13.06 -1.65
N GLY A 35 9.05 -12.60 -1.71
CA GLY A 35 8.41 -12.17 -2.95
C GLY A 35 9.04 -10.90 -3.52
N LEU A 36 9.32 -9.92 -2.66
CA LEU A 36 9.97 -8.66 -3.06
C LEU A 36 11.38 -8.88 -3.64
N SER A 37 12.17 -9.77 -3.05
CA SER A 37 13.51 -10.10 -3.57
C SER A 37 13.48 -10.76 -4.95
N ALA A 38 12.37 -11.41 -5.34
CA ALA A 38 12.20 -11.92 -6.70
C ALA A 38 11.98 -10.80 -7.74
N HIS A 39 11.68 -9.57 -7.29
CA HIS A 39 11.61 -8.36 -8.12
C HIS A 39 12.84 -7.45 -7.89
N ASP A 40 13.94 -8.00 -7.39
CA ASP A 40 15.17 -7.27 -7.06
C ASP A 40 14.98 -6.15 -6.00
N VAL A 41 13.91 -6.24 -5.19
CA VAL A 41 13.66 -5.28 -4.10
C VAL A 41 14.35 -5.76 -2.83
N GLY A 42 15.49 -5.13 -2.50
CA GLY A 42 16.30 -5.47 -1.32
C GLY A 42 16.07 -4.54 -0.13
N ASP A 43 15.74 -3.28 -0.39
CA ASP A 43 15.72 -2.21 0.60
C ASP A 43 14.55 -1.22 0.45
N ALA A 44 14.49 -0.24 1.34
CA ALA A 44 13.41 0.75 1.39
C ALA A 44 13.40 1.74 0.22
N GLN A 45 14.50 1.92 -0.52
CA GLN A 45 14.56 2.76 -1.71
C GLN A 45 14.02 2.00 -2.92
N ASP A 46 14.48 0.76 -3.13
CA ASP A 46 13.96 -0.12 -4.17
C ASP A 46 12.45 -0.32 -4.00
N LEU A 47 12.02 -0.53 -2.74
CA LEU A 47 10.61 -0.72 -2.40
C LEU A 47 9.76 0.50 -2.74
N GLU A 48 10.29 1.71 -2.51
CA GLU A 48 9.60 2.96 -2.85
C GLU A 48 9.38 3.06 -4.36
N GLU A 49 10.42 2.87 -5.17
CA GLU A 49 10.33 2.93 -6.62
C GLU A 49 9.37 1.86 -7.17
N PHE A 50 9.54 0.64 -6.71
CA PHE A 50 8.73 -0.51 -7.11
C PHE A 50 7.24 -0.33 -6.81
N LEU A 51 6.90 0.06 -5.57
CA LEU A 51 5.50 0.27 -5.21
C LEU A 51 4.93 1.53 -5.85
N ALA A 52 5.71 2.60 -6.01
CA ALA A 52 5.23 3.80 -6.69
C ALA A 52 4.85 3.49 -8.15
N ALA A 53 5.68 2.73 -8.85
CA ALA A 53 5.40 2.30 -10.22
C ALA A 53 4.15 1.42 -10.32
N ARG A 54 4.00 0.44 -9.42
CA ARG A 54 2.84 -0.48 -9.44
C ARG A 54 1.54 0.17 -9.01
N LEU A 55 1.57 1.02 -7.99
CA LEU A 55 0.37 1.66 -7.46
C LEU A 55 -0.05 2.89 -8.26
N GLY A 56 0.85 3.45 -9.08
CA GLY A 56 0.60 4.71 -9.79
C GLY A 56 0.48 5.91 -8.85
N MET A 57 0.94 5.78 -7.60
CA MET A 57 0.91 6.83 -6.58
C MET A 57 2.17 6.77 -5.71
N PRO A 58 2.59 7.87 -5.07
CA PRO A 58 3.77 7.86 -4.22
C PRO A 58 3.69 6.82 -3.09
N ALA A 59 4.74 6.02 -2.94
CA ALA A 59 4.94 5.09 -1.84
C ALA A 59 6.23 5.37 -1.05
N PRO A 60 6.38 6.55 -0.41
CA PRO A 60 7.60 6.92 0.30
C PRO A 60 8.12 5.84 1.25
N GLY A 61 9.36 5.41 1.07
CA GLY A 61 10.04 4.42 1.89
C GLY A 61 10.33 4.91 3.30
N GLY A 62 10.39 3.98 4.25
CA GLY A 62 10.64 4.23 5.67
C GLY A 62 11.92 5.02 5.94
N HIS A 63 12.94 4.81 5.09
CA HIS A 63 14.23 5.52 5.17
C HIS A 63 14.08 7.05 5.12
N ARG A 64 13.05 7.57 4.42
CA ARG A 64 12.74 9.02 4.40
C ARG A 64 12.21 9.56 5.72
N PHE A 65 11.85 8.68 6.64
CA PHE A 65 11.30 8.98 7.96
C PHE A 65 12.22 8.55 9.11
N GLY A 66 13.44 8.09 8.78
CA GLY A 66 14.45 7.70 9.77
C GLY A 66 14.49 6.20 10.10
N ASP A 67 13.76 5.35 9.37
CA ASP A 67 13.94 3.91 9.50
C ASP A 67 15.27 3.45 8.86
N ASP A 68 15.75 2.28 9.30
CA ASP A 68 16.86 1.60 8.66
C ASP A 68 16.58 1.33 7.17
N LEU A 69 17.61 1.43 6.33
CA LEU A 69 17.46 1.25 4.88
C LEU A 69 16.97 -0.18 4.54
N GLY A 70 17.39 -1.19 5.31
CA GLY A 70 16.94 -2.57 5.13
C GLY A 70 15.52 -2.83 5.63
N ALA A 71 14.87 -1.89 6.32
CA ALA A 71 13.49 -2.03 6.76
C ALA A 71 12.52 -1.76 5.60
N LEU A 72 11.88 -2.82 5.10
CA LEU A 72 10.93 -2.79 3.98
C LEU A 72 9.58 -2.16 4.40
N ARG A 73 9.59 -0.86 4.66
CA ARG A 73 8.42 -0.10 5.12
C ARG A 73 8.12 1.05 4.17
N VAL A 74 6.84 1.37 4.05
CA VAL A 74 6.36 2.52 3.27
C VAL A 74 5.27 3.29 4.00
N ARG A 75 5.16 4.58 3.69
CA ARG A 75 4.08 5.46 4.15
C ARG A 75 3.15 5.80 2.99
N LEU A 76 2.04 5.08 2.87
CA LEU A 76 1.04 5.30 1.82
C LEU A 76 0.08 6.43 2.22
N SER A 77 -0.15 7.39 1.32
CA SER A 77 -1.18 8.42 1.50
C SER A 77 -2.55 7.85 1.13
N THR A 78 -3.53 7.98 2.02
CA THR A 78 -4.92 7.66 1.68
C THR A 78 -5.53 8.71 0.75
N GLY A 79 -4.94 9.90 0.66
CA GLY A 79 -5.38 10.96 -0.25
C GLY A 79 -5.15 10.58 -1.72
N ALA A 80 -4.10 9.81 -2.00
CA ALA A 80 -3.85 9.31 -3.35
C ALA A 80 -4.90 8.30 -3.83
N LEU A 81 -5.58 7.62 -2.90
CA LEU A 81 -6.74 6.76 -3.20
C LEU A 81 -8.02 7.56 -3.47
N LEU A 82 -7.99 8.88 -3.25
CA LEU A 82 -9.07 9.83 -3.52
C LEU A 82 -8.73 10.74 -4.70
N GLU A 83 -7.64 10.44 -5.43
CA GLU A 83 -7.27 11.19 -6.63
C GLU A 83 -8.27 10.94 -7.77
N GLY A 84 -8.37 11.92 -8.66
CA GLY A 84 -9.45 12.10 -9.62
C GLY A 84 -9.54 13.57 -10.02
N THR A 85 -10.60 13.96 -10.74
CA THR A 85 -10.87 15.38 -11.01
C THR A 85 -11.17 16.15 -9.71
N ASP A 86 -11.15 17.47 -9.77
CA ASP A 86 -11.49 18.30 -8.61
C ASP A 86 -12.93 18.04 -8.15
N GLU A 87 -13.84 17.73 -9.08
CA GLU A 87 -15.22 17.34 -8.81
C GLU A 87 -15.30 15.98 -8.10
N GLU A 88 -14.60 14.95 -8.61
CA GLU A 88 -14.57 13.62 -7.98
C GLU A 88 -13.98 13.68 -6.56
N ARG A 89 -12.99 14.56 -6.35
CA ARG A 89 -12.38 14.78 -5.04
C ARG A 89 -13.34 15.50 -4.09
N ALA A 90 -14.04 16.53 -4.57
CA ALA A 90 -15.03 17.25 -3.78
C ALA A 90 -16.19 16.33 -3.36
N GLU A 91 -16.67 15.48 -4.28
CA GLU A 91 -17.67 14.45 -4.00
C GLU A 91 -17.18 13.48 -2.91
N CYS A 92 -15.94 13.00 -3.03
CA CYS A 92 -15.39 12.08 -2.04
C CYS A 92 -15.24 12.71 -0.65
N ILE A 93 -14.86 13.99 -0.56
CA ILE A 93 -14.73 14.70 0.72
C ILE A 93 -16.10 14.93 1.36
N GLY A 94 -17.12 15.22 0.57
CA GLY A 94 -18.48 15.48 1.06
C GLY A 94 -19.34 14.23 1.30
N SER A 95 -18.93 13.06 0.77
CA SER A 95 -19.73 11.85 0.83
C SER A 95 -19.74 11.21 2.23
N PRO A 96 -20.92 10.81 2.75
CA PRO A 96 -21.01 10.01 3.97
C PRO A 96 -20.60 8.55 3.74
N SER A 97 -20.60 8.07 2.49
CA SER A 97 -20.27 6.71 2.09
C SER A 97 -19.22 6.68 0.97
N PRO A 98 -17.99 7.19 1.20
CA PRO A 98 -16.96 7.32 0.17
C PRO A 98 -16.50 5.97 -0.40
N LEU A 99 -16.76 4.85 0.28
CA LEU A 99 -16.44 3.51 -0.22
C LEU A 99 -17.40 3.00 -1.31
N GLU A 100 -18.55 3.67 -1.47
CA GLU A 100 -19.53 3.35 -2.52
C GLU A 100 -19.22 4.10 -3.83
N LEU A 101 -18.32 5.08 -3.80
CA LEU A 101 -17.93 5.87 -4.96
C LEU A 101 -17.07 5.03 -5.93
N PRO A 102 -17.40 4.99 -7.24
CA PRO A 102 -16.70 4.15 -8.22
C PRO A 102 -15.19 4.41 -8.31
N GLN A 103 -14.76 5.66 -8.21
CA GLN A 103 -13.36 6.07 -8.25
C GLN A 103 -12.56 5.50 -7.06
N VAL A 104 -13.15 5.56 -5.86
CA VAL A 104 -12.53 5.02 -4.63
C VAL A 104 -12.48 3.50 -4.68
N GLN A 105 -13.54 2.85 -5.16
CA GLN A 105 -13.56 1.39 -5.33
C GLN A 105 -12.48 0.91 -6.29
N ARG A 106 -12.34 1.56 -7.45
CA ARG A 106 -11.28 1.22 -8.42
C ARG A 106 -9.89 1.36 -7.80
N ALA A 107 -9.61 2.46 -7.10
CA ALA A 107 -8.33 2.67 -6.44
C ALA A 107 -8.05 1.60 -5.37
N LEU A 108 -9.04 1.23 -4.56
CA LEU A 108 -8.91 0.19 -3.54
C LEU A 108 -8.75 -1.22 -4.13
N ILE A 109 -9.45 -1.53 -5.23
CA ILE A 109 -9.27 -2.79 -5.96
C ILE A 109 -7.85 -2.89 -6.52
N HIS A 110 -7.35 -1.81 -7.12
CA HIS A 110 -5.98 -1.76 -7.65
C HIS A 110 -4.95 -1.96 -6.53
N LEU A 111 -5.07 -1.21 -5.43
CA LEU A 111 -4.23 -1.38 -4.24
C LEU A 111 -4.25 -2.84 -3.76
N LYS A 112 -5.44 -3.42 -3.60
CA LYS A 112 -5.60 -4.81 -3.15
C LYS A 112 -4.94 -5.80 -4.11
N SER A 113 -5.09 -5.63 -5.42
CA SER A 113 -4.47 -6.49 -6.42
C SER A 113 -2.95 -6.49 -6.30
N VAL A 114 -2.33 -5.31 -6.18
CA VAL A 114 -0.87 -5.19 -6.03
C VAL A 114 -0.39 -5.91 -4.77
N PHE A 115 -1.10 -5.77 -3.66
CA PHE A 115 -0.76 -6.46 -2.41
C PHE A 115 -0.99 -7.98 -2.48
N ASP A 116 -2.07 -8.43 -3.11
CA ASP A 116 -2.32 -9.86 -3.33
C ASP A 116 -1.24 -10.49 -4.22
N ASP A 117 -0.82 -9.83 -5.29
CA ASP A 117 0.26 -10.31 -6.16
C ASP A 117 1.56 -10.52 -5.38
N LEU A 118 1.89 -9.60 -4.46
CA LEU A 118 3.06 -9.73 -3.59
C LEU A 118 2.95 -10.87 -2.59
N ARG A 119 1.76 -11.13 -2.07
CA ARG A 119 1.51 -12.30 -1.23
C ARG A 119 1.74 -13.58 -2.03
N ASP A 120 1.19 -13.64 -3.23
CA ASP A 120 1.24 -14.84 -4.07
C ASP A 120 2.69 -15.10 -4.54
N ASP A 121 3.46 -14.05 -4.83
CA ASP A 121 4.91 -14.15 -5.05
C ASP A 121 5.63 -14.65 -3.81
N ALA A 122 5.38 -14.07 -2.63
CA ALA A 122 6.01 -14.52 -1.39
C ALA A 122 5.74 -16.00 -1.11
N GLN A 123 4.50 -16.46 -1.30
CA GLN A 123 4.11 -17.86 -1.13
C GLN A 123 4.77 -18.81 -2.14
N ARG A 124 5.01 -18.36 -3.37
CA ARG A 124 5.70 -19.15 -4.40
C ARG A 124 7.16 -19.43 -4.04
N TRP A 125 7.79 -18.50 -3.34
CA TRP A 125 9.22 -18.53 -3.01
C TRP A 125 9.51 -18.92 -1.54
N GLU A 126 8.50 -19.28 -0.76
CA GLU A 126 8.70 -19.94 0.55
C GLU A 126 9.17 -21.39 0.33
N PRO A 127 10.31 -21.82 0.92
CA PRO A 127 10.69 -23.22 0.90
C PRO A 127 9.63 -24.06 1.64
N PRO A 128 9.35 -25.30 1.20
CA PRO A 128 8.39 -26.17 1.88
C PRO A 128 8.81 -26.38 3.33
N ARG A 129 7.88 -26.13 4.26
CA ARG A 129 8.08 -26.31 5.70
C ARG A 129 8.12 -27.78 6.10
#